data_AF-A0A6L9ZZN1-F1
#
_entry.id   AF-A0A6L9ZZN1-F1
#
_cell.length_a   1.000
_cell.length_b   1.000
_cell.length_c   1.000
_cell.angle_alpha   90.00
_cell.angle_beta   90.00
_cell.angle_gamma   90.00
#
_symmetry.space_group_name_H-M   'P 1'
#
loop_
_entity.id
_entity.type
_entity.pdbx_description
1 polymer ?
#
loop_
_entity_poly.entity_id
_entity_poly.type
_entity_poly.pdbx_seq_one_letter_code
_entity_poly.pdbx_strand_id
1 'polypeptide(L)'
;MVFLHQQLQKTERVAIASITGMGGIGKTELALQYARLHLQQKTYPGGICWLERRGVDVGIQIINFARSQLNLNPPEDYDPETQVRSSRYCF
;
A
#
# COMPACT_ATOMS: atom_id res chain seq x y z
N MET A 1 -2.67 -16.19 -9.17
CA MET A 1 -1.91 -14.99 -9.62
C MET A 1 -2.70 -14.15 -10.62
N VAL A 2 -3.08 -14.67 -11.79
CA VAL A 2 -3.75 -13.91 -12.87
C VAL A 2 -5.03 -13.19 -12.41
N PHE A 3 -5.87 -13.82 -11.57
CA PHE A 3 -7.09 -13.20 -11.06
C PHE A 3 -6.84 -11.96 -10.19
N LEU A 4 -5.83 -11.99 -9.32
CA LEU A 4 -5.47 -10.85 -8.46
C LEU A 4 -4.96 -9.68 -9.30
N HIS A 5 -4.10 -9.98 -10.29
CA HIS A 5 -3.60 -8.95 -11.20
C HIS A 5 -4.74 -8.29 -12.00
N GLN A 6 -5.65 -9.08 -12.55
CA GLN A 6 -6.81 -8.57 -13.29
C GLN A 6 -7.73 -7.69 -12.42
N GLN A 7 -7.96 -8.06 -11.15
CA GLN A 7 -8.73 -7.24 -10.22
C GLN A 7 -8.05 -5.88 -10.00
N LEU A 8 -6.72 -5.87 -9.84
CA LEU A 8 -5.95 -4.64 -9.65
C LEU A 8 -5.87 -3.75 -10.90
N GLN A 9 -5.99 -4.32 -12.11
CA GLN A 9 -5.91 -3.56 -13.37
C GLN A 9 -7.26 -3.02 -13.86
N LYS A 10 -8.39 -3.53 -13.33
CA LYS A 10 -9.74 -3.16 -13.82
C LYS A 10 -10.27 -1.82 -13.28
N THR A 11 -9.60 -1.17 -12.34
CA THR A 11 -10.11 0.03 -11.66
C THR A 11 -9.30 1.28 -12.03
N GLU A 12 -9.96 2.32 -12.54
CA GLU A 12 -9.34 3.48 -13.18
C GLU A 12 -8.60 4.46 -12.24
N ARG A 13 -8.76 4.35 -10.91
CA ARG A 13 -8.21 5.36 -9.97
C ARG A 13 -7.47 4.78 -8.78
N VAL A 14 -8.08 3.86 -8.05
CA VAL A 14 -7.47 3.17 -6.90
C VAL A 14 -8.05 1.76 -6.82
N ALA A 15 -7.23 0.74 -7.09
CA ALA A 15 -7.65 -0.64 -6.97
C ALA A 15 -7.39 -1.16 -5.54
N ILE A 16 -8.46 -1.36 -4.76
CA ILE A 16 -8.36 -2.00 -3.44
C ILE A 16 -8.80 -3.46 -3.60
N ALA A 17 -7.88 -4.39 -3.41
CA ALA A 17 -8.18 -5.82 -3.38
C ALA A 17 -7.99 -6.36 -1.95
N SER A 18 -9.02 -7.01 -1.41
CA SER A 18 -8.94 -7.71 -0.13
C SER A 18 -8.89 -9.22 -0.37
N ILE A 19 -7.90 -9.89 0.23
CA ILE A 19 -7.76 -11.35 0.18
C ILE A 19 -8.28 -11.90 1.51
N THR A 20 -9.43 -12.58 1.48
CA THR A 20 -10.05 -13.20 2.66
C THR A 20 -9.91 -14.72 2.61
N GLY A 21 -9.92 -15.38 3.78
CA GLY A 21 -9.78 -16.84 3.88
C GLY A 21 -9.38 -17.30 5.28
N MET A 22 -9.45 -18.61 5.53
CA MET A 22 -9.11 -19.21 6.82
C MET A 22 -7.68 -18.91 7.28
N GLY A 23 -7.43 -18.98 8.59
CA GLY A 23 -6.08 -18.84 9.15
C GLY A 23 -5.10 -19.86 8.54
N GLY A 24 -3.84 -19.47 8.34
CA GLY A 24 -2.81 -20.38 7.81
C GLY A 24 -2.88 -20.72 6.32
N ILE A 25 -3.92 -20.31 5.58
CA ILE A 25 -4.08 -20.65 4.14
C ILE A 25 -3.09 -19.96 3.19
N GLY A 26 -2.12 -19.20 3.72
CA GLY A 26 -1.06 -18.58 2.90
C GLY A 26 -1.40 -17.23 2.25
N LYS A 27 -2.40 -16.48 2.75
CA LYS A 27 -2.77 -15.14 2.21
C LYS A 27 -1.60 -14.17 2.15
N THR A 28 -0.81 -14.11 3.23
CA THR A 28 0.37 -13.25 3.30
C THR A 28 1.44 -13.70 2.31
N GLU A 29 1.67 -15.01 2.19
CA GLU A 29 2.63 -15.57 1.23
C GLU A 29 2.18 -15.27 -0.21
N LEU A 30 0.88 -15.38 -0.51
CA LEU A 30 0.33 -15.02 -1.81
C LEU A 30 0.61 -13.54 -2.16
N ALA A 31 0.40 -12.63 -1.20
CA ALA A 31 0.71 -11.21 -1.39
C ALA A 31 2.21 -10.96 -1.60
N LEU A 32 3.08 -11.65 -0.85
CA LEU A 32 4.53 -11.57 -1.00
C LEU A 32 5.02 -12.08 -2.35
N GLN A 33 4.52 -13.24 -2.79
CA GLN A 33 4.86 -13.81 -4.09
C GLN A 33 4.40 -12.90 -5.23
N TYR A 34 3.20 -12.32 -5.13
CA TYR A 34 2.70 -11.34 -6.08
C TYR A 34 3.61 -10.10 -6.17
N ALA A 35 3.94 -9.52 -5.01
CA ALA A 35 4.80 -8.34 -4.93
C ALA A 35 6.18 -8.62 -5.55
N ARG A 36 6.82 -9.74 -5.21
CA ARG A 36 8.13 -10.13 -5.75
C ARG A 36 8.11 -10.31 -7.26
N LEU A 37 7.12 -11.04 -7.79
CA LEU A 37 6.98 -11.27 -9.22
C LEU A 37 6.86 -9.94 -10.00
N HIS A 38 5.97 -9.06 -9.56
CA HIS A 38 5.71 -7.80 -10.25
C HIS A 38 6.80 -6.74 -10.04
N LEU A 39 7.57 -6.84 -8.95
CA LEU A 39 8.78 -6.05 -8.77
C LEU A 39 9.84 -6.43 -9.80
N GLN A 40 10.10 -7.73 -9.98
CA GLN A 40 11.05 -8.24 -10.98
C GLN A 40 10.65 -7.87 -12.41
N GLN A 41 9.35 -7.93 -12.71
CA GLN A 41 8.80 -7.57 -14.01
C GLN A 41 8.69 -6.06 -14.25
N LYS A 42 9.00 -5.22 -13.24
CA LYS A 42 8.80 -3.76 -13.27
C LYS A 42 7.38 -3.36 -13.71
N THR A 43 6.38 -4.15 -13.34
CA THR A 43 4.98 -3.94 -13.76
C THR A 43 4.42 -2.63 -13.22
N TYR A 44 4.90 -2.17 -12.06
CA TYR A 44 4.50 -0.93 -11.44
C TYR A 44 5.69 0.05 -11.46
N PRO A 45 5.67 1.10 -12.32
CA PRO A 45 6.79 2.05 -12.44
C PRO A 45 7.10 2.81 -11.15
N GLY A 46 6.07 3.06 -10.33
CA GLY A 46 6.21 3.69 -9.00
C GLY A 46 6.72 2.74 -7.90
N GLY A 47 7.07 1.51 -8.24
CA GLY A 47 7.50 0.50 -7.29
C GLY A 47 6.36 -0.14 -6.51
N ILE A 48 6.73 -0.92 -5.49
CA ILE A 48 5.81 -1.64 -4.60
C ILE A 48 6.22 -1.35 -3.16
N CYS A 49 5.26 -0.94 -2.33
CA CYS A 49 5.47 -0.66 -0.91
C CYS A 49 4.78 -1.73 -0.05
N TRP A 50 5.46 -2.20 0.99
CA TRP A 50 4.86 -3.05 2.02
C TRP A 50 4.65 -2.25 3.30
N LEU A 51 3.39 -2.20 3.76
CA LEU A 51 3.00 -1.43 4.94
C LEU A 51 2.62 -2.38 6.07
N GLU A 52 3.13 -2.12 7.26
CA GLU A 52 2.82 -2.93 8.44
C GLU A 52 1.58 -2.40 9.13
N ARG A 53 0.60 -3.28 9.38
CA ARG A 53 -0.59 -2.91 10.17
C ARG A 53 -0.27 -2.70 11.66
N ARG A 54 0.80 -3.32 12.17
CA ARG A 54 1.19 -3.25 13.57
C ARG A 54 2.33 -2.25 13.73
N GLY A 55 2.24 -1.38 14.73
CA GLY A 55 3.26 -0.37 15.01
C GLY A 55 2.82 1.03 14.59
N VAL A 56 3.63 1.68 13.76
CA VAL A 56 3.41 3.06 13.29
C VAL A 56 2.13 3.15 12.45
N ASP A 57 1.45 4.28 12.51
CA ASP A 57 0.26 4.51 11.70
C ASP A 57 0.53 4.31 10.19
N VAL A 58 -0.41 3.64 9.49
CA VAL A 58 -0.29 3.34 8.05
C VAL A 58 -0.18 4.61 7.21
N GLY A 59 -0.89 5.68 7.56
CA GLY A 59 -0.79 6.99 6.90
C GLY A 59 0.59 7.61 7.03
N ILE A 60 1.20 7.52 8.22
CA ILE A 60 2.58 7.98 8.43
C ILE A 60 3.56 7.15 7.58
N GLN A 61 3.39 5.82 7.55
CA GLN A 61 4.23 4.94 6.72
C GLN A 61 4.12 5.29 5.23
N ILE A 62 2.93 5.60 4.73
CA ILE A 62 2.70 6.04 3.34
C ILE A 62 3.44 7.35 3.05
N ILE A 63 3.33 8.35 3.94
CA ILE A 63 3.96 9.66 3.76
C ILE A 63 5.49 9.51 3.74
N ASN A 64 6.04 8.70 4.64
CA ASN A 64 7.48 8.43 4.69
C ASN A 64 7.97 7.69 3.44
N PHE A 65 7.19 6.74 2.91
CA PHE A 65 7.50 6.08 1.63
C PHE A 65 7.49 7.07 0.47
N ALA A 66 6.46 7.91 0.37
CA ALA A 66 6.35 8.91 -0.70
C ALA A 66 7.52 9.91 -0.69
N ARG A 67 7.92 10.40 0.49
CA ARG A 67 9.08 11.29 0.65
C ARG A 67 10.39 10.60 0.26
N SER A 68 10.65 9.41 0.79
CA SER A 68 11.95 8.73 0.62
C SER A 68 12.15 8.06 -0.74
N GLN A 69 11.09 7.50 -1.34
CA GLN A 69 11.20 6.67 -2.54
C GLN A 69 10.69 7.37 -3.80
N LEU A 70 9.73 8.30 -3.66
CA LEU A 70 9.12 8.99 -4.79
C LEU A 70 9.51 10.48 -4.86
N ASN A 71 10.28 10.98 -3.87
CA ASN A 71 10.63 12.38 -3.72
C ASN A 71 9.40 13.31 -3.73
N LEU A 72 8.27 12.80 -3.23
CA LEU A 72 7.01 13.53 -3.09
C LEU A 72 6.98 14.17 -1.71
N ASN A 73 7.27 15.46 -1.66
CA ASN A 73 7.23 16.22 -0.43
C ASN A 73 5.87 16.94 -0.31
N PRO A 74 5.09 16.68 0.75
CA PRO A 74 3.94 17.50 1.04
C PRO A 74 4.37 18.94 1.40
N PRO A 75 3.46 19.92 1.34
CA PRO A 75 3.76 21.33 1.65
C PRO A 75 4.43 21.51 3.02
N GLU A 76 5.23 22.57 3.19
CA GLU A 76 6.04 22.78 4.41
C GLU A 76 5.18 22.86 5.70
N ASP A 77 3.95 23.36 5.61
CA ASP A 77 3.01 23.46 6.74
C ASP A 77 2.29 22.12 7.05
N TYR A 78 2.63 21.04 6.34
CA TYR A 78 1.97 19.75 6.47
C TYR A 78 2.55 18.95 7.65
N ASP A 79 1.83 18.94 8.77
CA ASP A 79 2.07 18.00 9.86
C ASP A 79 1.33 16.67 9.61
N PRO A 80 2.06 15.60 9.22
CA PRO A 80 1.47 14.30 8.94
C PRO A 80 0.79 13.70 10.16
N GLU A 81 1.27 13.96 11.38
CA GLU A 81 0.71 13.37 12.59
C GLU A 81 -0.66 13.96 12.92
N THR A 82 -0.78 15.28 12.87
CA THR A 82 -2.05 15.98 13.10
C THR A 82 -3.10 15.60 12.05
N GLN A 83 -2.73 15.52 10.77
CA GLN A 83 -3.68 15.20 9.69
C GLN A 83 -4.17 13.74 9.75
N VAL A 84 -3.26 12.81 9.98
CA VAL A 84 -3.60 11.39 10.17
C VAL A 84 -4.47 11.20 11.41
N ARG A 85 -4.18 11.94 12.49
CA ARG A 85 -5.00 11.93 13.70
C ARG A 85 -6.40 12.49 13.45
N SER A 86 -6.53 13.61 12.74
CA SER A 86 -7.83 14.19 12.38
C SER A 86 -8.67 13.25 11.52
N SER A 87 -8.05 12.59 10.54
CA SER A 87 -8.73 11.66 9.63
C SER A 87 -9.26 10.43 10.37
N ARG A 88 -8.63 10.03 11.48
CA ARG A 88 -9.09 8.93 12.34
C ARG A 88 -10.43 9.19 13.03
N TYR A 89 -10.79 10.46 13.24
CA TYR A 89 -12.05 10.87 13.88
C TYR A 89 -13.18 11.14 12.87
N CYS A 90 -12.92 11.01 11.57
CA CYS A 90 -13.89 11.25 10.50
C CYS A 90 -14.43 9.96 9.85
N PHE A 91 -14.33 8.81 10.52
CA PHE A 91 -14.93 7.54 10.09
C PHE A 91 -16.09 7.13 10.98
#